data_AF-A0A0L0NZF2-F1
#
_entry.id   AF-A0A0L0NZF2-F1
#
_cell.length_a   1.000
_cell.length_b   1.000
_cell.length_c   1.000
_cell.angle_alpha   90.00
_cell.angle_beta   90.00
_cell.angle_gamma   90.00
#
_symmetry.space_group_name_H-M   'P 1'
#
loop_
_entity.id
_entity.type
_entity.pdbx_description
1 polymer ?
#
loop_
_entity_poly.entity_id
_entity_poly.type
_entity_poly.pdbx_seq_one_letter_code
_entity_poly.pdbx_strand_id
1 'polypeptide(L)' 'MHNKTHAAEIAHNVSSKNRVEIVTKAKSLGVKVTNPKGRVALEA' A
#
# COMPACT_ATOMS: atom_id res chain seq x y z
N MET A 1 -11.41 -6.20 12.07
CA MET A 1 -10.37 -5.61 11.19
C MET A 1 -9.51 -4.65 12.02
N HIS A 2 -8.18 -4.80 12.00
CA HIS A 2 -7.24 -4.02 12.83
C HIS A 2 -6.87 -2.65 12.26
N ASN A 3 -7.79 -2.02 11.52
CA ASN A 3 -7.55 -0.79 10.76
C ASN A 3 -7.30 0.46 11.61
N LYS A 4 -7.65 0.44 12.91
CA LYS A 4 -7.36 1.52 13.87
C LYS A 4 -6.12 1.26 14.74
N THR A 5 -5.68 0.00 14.83
CA THR A 5 -4.57 -0.39 15.73
C THR A 5 -3.26 -0.62 14.99
N HIS A 6 -3.31 -0.97 13.70
CA HIS A 6 -2.13 -1.29 12.91
C HIS A 6 -2.11 -0.55 11.58
N ALA A 7 -0.91 -0.20 11.13
CA ALA A 7 -0.63 0.25 9.79
C ALA A 7 0.05 -0.88 9.00
N ALA A 8 -0.23 -0.96 7.70
CA ALA A 8 0.39 -1.92 6.80
C ALA A 8 1.65 -1.33 6.15
N GLU A 9 2.71 -2.13 6.06
CA GLU A 9 3.90 -1.80 5.29
C GLU A 9 4.05 -2.79 4.13
N ILE A 10 4.31 -2.27 2.93
CA ILE A 10 4.49 -3.10 1.74
C ILE A 10 5.95 -3.54 1.62
N ALA A 11 6.19 -4.85 1.64
CA ALA A 11 7.52 -5.45 1.52
C ALA A 11 8.29 -5.00 0.27
N HIS A 12 9.62 -4.92 0.38
CA HIS A 12 10.50 -4.40 -0.67
C HIS A 12 10.47 -5.20 -1.99
N ASN A 13 10.12 -6.49 -1.93
CA ASN A 13 10.06 -7.40 -3.08
C ASN A 13 8.79 -7.25 -3.93
N VAL A 14 7.80 -6.47 -3.49
CA VAL A 14 6.53 -6.30 -4.22
C VAL A 14 6.72 -5.40 -5.44
N SER A 15 6.28 -5.89 -6.61
CA SER A 15 6.30 -5.17 -7.90
C SER A 15 5.37 -3.97 -7.90
N SER A 16 5.66 -2.95 -8.71
CA SER A 16 4.89 -1.70 -8.74
C SER A 16 3.41 -1.90 -9.10
N LYS A 17 3.11 -2.85 -9.99
CA LYS A 17 1.73 -3.23 -10.33
C LYS A 17 0.95 -3.74 -9.11
N ASN A 18 1.51 -4.71 -8.40
CA ASN A 18 0.86 -5.30 -7.23
C ASN A 18 0.76 -4.27 -6.07
N ARG A 19 1.68 -3.31 -6.00
CA ARG A 19 1.59 -2.20 -5.03
C ARG A 19 0.34 -1.34 -5.24
N VAL A 20 0.01 -1.00 -6.49
CA VAL A 20 -1.18 -0.19 -6.81
C VAL A 20 -2.46 -0.92 -6.38
N GLU A 21 -2.54 -2.23 -6.62
CA GLU A 21 -3.68 -3.05 -6.19
C GLU A 21 -3.80 -3.11 -4.66
N ILE A 22 -2.68 -3.31 -3.96
CA ILE A 22 -2.64 -3.33 -2.48
C ILE A 22 -3.09 -1.99 -1.90
N VAL A 23 -2.61 -0.87 -2.43
CA VAL A 23 -3.00 0.48 -1.97
C VAL A 23 -4.48 0.74 -2.20
N THR A 24 -5.01 0.35 -3.37
CA THR A 24 -6.43 0.49 -3.69
C THR A 24 -7.29 -0.31 -2.72
N LYS A 25 -6.92 -1.57 -2.47
CA LYS A 25 -7.63 -2.44 -1.52
C LYS A 25 -7.51 -1.92 -0.09
N ALA A 26 -6.34 -1.43 0.32
CA ALA A 26 -6.15 -0.86 1.65
C ALA A 26 -7.05 0.35 1.90
N LYS A 27 -7.26 1.20 0.88
CA LYS A 27 -8.19 2.34 0.93
C LYS A 27 -9.63 1.89 1.16
N SER A 28 -10.11 0.87 0.44
CA SER A 28 -11.45 0.31 0.64
C SER A 28 -11.63 -0.32 2.03
N LEU A 29 -10.57 -0.91 2.59
CA LEU A 29 -10.58 -1.53 3.92
C LEU A 29 -10.32 -0.54 5.07
N GLY A 30 -10.01 0.73 4.74
CA GLY A 30 -9.67 1.77 5.70
C GLY A 30 -8.34 1.54 6.43
N VAL A 31 -7.42 0.76 5.86
CA VAL A 31 -6.11 0.45 6.44
C VAL A 31 -5.08 1.48 6.00
N LYS A 32 -4.36 2.08 6.95
CA LYS A 32 -3.26 3.02 6.66
C LYS A 32 -2.04 2.25 6.14
N VAL A 33 -1.52 2.65 4.97
CA VAL A 33 -0.25 2.13 4.42
C VAL A 33 0.86 3.15 4.66
N THR A 34 2.01 2.71 5.19
CA THR A 34 3.14 3.61 5.54
C THR A 34 3.99 4.01 4.34
N ASN A 35 4.12 3.14 3.33
CA ASN A 35 4.95 3.35 2.13
C ASN A 35 4.16 3.24 0.80
N PRO A 36 3.07 4.03 0.60
CA PRO A 36 2.18 3.88 -0.54
C PRO A 36 2.84 4.19 -1.90
N LYS A 37 3.87 5.05 -1.92
CA LYS A 37 4.57 5.50 -3.14
C LYS A 37 5.92 4.82 -3.37
N GLY A 38 6.26 3.75 -2.64
CA GLY A 38 7.63 3.21 -2.60
C GLY A 38 8.27 2.94 -3.97
N ARG A 39 7.87 1.86 -4.65
CA ARG A 39 8.41 1.46 -5.96
C ARG A 39 7.58 1.95 -7.15
N VAL A 40 6.51 2.71 -6.88
CA VAL A 40 5.71 3.34 -7.93
C VAL A 40 6.51 4.54 -8.38
N ALA A 41 7.37 4.34 -9.39
CA ALA A 41 7.97 5.46 -10.09
C ALA A 41 6.79 6.32 -10.58
N LEU A 42 6.78 7.60 -10.20
CA LEU A 42 5.89 8.56 -10.83
C LEU A 42 6.15 8.44 -12.34
N GLU A 43 5.19 7.92 -13.09
CA GLU A 43 5.06 8.35 -14.47
C GLU A 43 4.85 9.87 -14.38
N ALA A 44 5.78 10.60 -15.00
CA ALA A 44 5.82 12.06 -15.05
C ALA A 44 4.59 12.62 -15.80
#